data_AF-K9LY64-F1
#
_entry.id   AF-K9LY64-F1
#
_cell.length_a   1.000
_cell.length_b   1.000
_cell.length_c   1.000
_cell.angle_alpha   90.00
_cell.angle_beta   90.00
_cell.angle_gamma   90.00
#
_symmetry.space_group_name_H-M   'P 1'
#
loop_
_entity.id
_entity.type
_entity.pdbx_description
1 polymer ?
#
loop_
_entity_poly.entity_id
_entity_poly.type
_entity_poly.pdbx_seq_one_letter_code
_entity_poly.pdbx_strand_id
1 'polypeptide(L)'
;PRLLEPNVTVRTREVDQRIVDSILPAITQKYKEITGGKDISLKVDTEAFLNPEVTGGIELLAQKGRIKIVNTLEARLELIAQQLIPEIRCALFGRNPNRKFAD
;
A
#
# COMPACT_ATOMS: atom_id res chain seq x y z
N PRO A 1 15.94 11.22 8.51
CA PRO A 1 14.88 10.63 9.36
C PRO A 1 14.49 9.23 8.86
N ARG A 2 15.03 8.18 9.50
CA ARG A 2 14.82 6.77 9.09
C ARG A 2 13.42 6.32 9.52
N LEU A 3 12.48 6.22 8.57
CA LEU A 3 11.10 5.68 8.72
C LEU A 3 11.06 4.13 8.87
N LEU A 4 12.08 3.53 9.47
CA LEU A 4 12.16 2.07 9.63
C LEU A 4 11.71 1.72 11.04
N GLU A 5 10.40 1.56 11.18
CA GLU A 5 9.75 1.26 12.46
C GLU A 5 9.94 -0.22 12.84
N PRO A 6 10.34 -0.52 14.08
CA PRO A 6 10.63 -1.89 14.51
C PRO A 6 9.36 -2.72 14.72
N ASN A 7 8.21 -2.08 14.95
CA ASN A 7 6.94 -2.75 15.21
C ASN A 7 5.89 -2.25 14.23
N VAL A 8 5.33 -3.17 13.44
CA VAL A 8 4.31 -2.87 12.45
C VAL A 8 3.16 -3.86 12.57
N THR A 9 1.95 -3.33 12.66
CA THR A 9 0.72 -4.09 12.62
C THR A 9 0.17 -4.08 11.19
N VAL A 10 -0.19 -5.25 10.66
CA VAL A 10 -0.73 -5.44 9.32
C VAL A 10 -2.23 -5.70 9.43
N ARG A 11 -3.04 -4.85 8.81
CA ARG A 11 -4.48 -5.06 8.63
C ARG A 11 -4.75 -5.58 7.25
N THR A 12 -5.58 -6.60 7.18
CA THR A 12 -5.95 -7.29 5.95
C THR A 12 -7.45 -7.56 5.97
N ARG A 13 -8.01 -8.08 4.88
CA ARG A 13 -9.37 -8.64 4.93
C ARG A 13 -9.31 -9.98 5.67
N GLU A 14 -10.41 -10.32 6.33
CA GLU A 14 -10.52 -11.59 7.07
C GLU A 14 -10.19 -12.82 6.20
N VAL A 15 -10.64 -12.81 4.94
CA VAL A 15 -10.37 -13.89 3.98
C VAL A 15 -8.89 -14.03 3.60
N ASP A 16 -8.11 -12.95 3.69
CA ASP A 16 -6.70 -12.92 3.29
C ASP A 16 -5.75 -13.21 4.48
N GLN A 17 -6.27 -13.22 5.71
CA GLN A 17 -5.48 -13.34 6.94
C GLN A 17 -4.56 -14.55 6.91
N ARG A 18 -5.09 -15.74 6.58
CA ARG A 18 -4.31 -17.00 6.56
C ARG A 18 -3.16 -16.95 5.57
N ILE A 19 -3.36 -16.32 4.42
CA ILE A 19 -2.33 -16.18 3.39
C ILE A 19 -1.25 -15.24 3.93
N VAL A 20 -1.64 -14.11 4.50
CA VAL A 20 -0.70 -13.11 5.04
C VAL A 20 0.12 -13.69 6.19
N ASP A 21 -0.50 -14.40 7.14
CA ASP A 21 0.20 -15.06 8.25
C ASP A 21 1.24 -16.06 7.74
N SER A 22 0.93 -16.83 6.68
CA SER A 22 1.85 -17.82 6.12
C SER A 22 3.11 -17.20 5.48
N ILE A 23 3.03 -15.96 5.00
CA ILE A 23 4.13 -15.28 4.31
C ILE A 23 4.92 -14.32 5.20
N LEU A 24 4.41 -13.95 6.38
CA LEU A 24 5.12 -13.09 7.35
C LEU A 24 6.57 -13.52 7.62
N PRO A 25 6.90 -14.80 7.90
CA PRO A 25 8.29 -15.18 8.19
C PRO A 25 9.22 -14.93 7.00
N ALA A 26 8.76 -15.20 5.77
CA ALA A 26 9.51 -14.94 4.56
C ALA A 26 9.71 -13.42 4.33
N ILE A 27 8.70 -12.61 4.65
CA ILE A 27 8.77 -11.14 4.55
C ILE A 27 9.77 -10.59 5.55
N THR A 28 9.75 -11.05 6.80
CA THR A 28 10.70 -10.61 7.84
C THR A 28 12.14 -10.88 7.42
N GLN A 29 12.41 -12.07 6.89
CA GLN A 29 13.74 -12.43 6.39
C GLN A 29 14.17 -11.54 5.21
N LYS A 30 13.29 -11.37 4.21
CA LYS A 30 13.57 -10.51 3.06
C LYS A 30 13.76 -9.04 3.44
N TYR A 31 13.00 -8.56 4.42
CA TYR A 31 13.14 -7.21 4.95
C TYR A 31 14.51 -7.03 5.60
N LYS A 32 14.95 -8.00 6.41
CA LYS A 32 16.26 -7.99 7.07
C LYS A 32 17.41 -7.94 6.07
N GLU A 33 17.31 -8.69 4.97
CA GLU A 33 18.29 -8.67 3.88
C GLU A 33 18.37 -7.29 3.21
N ILE A 34 17.23 -6.70 2.85
CA ILE A 34 17.18 -5.40 2.13
C ILE A 34 17.62 -4.23 3.03
N THR A 35 17.32 -4.29 4.33
CA THR A 35 17.61 -3.19 5.27
C THR A 35 18.97 -3.30 5.96
N GLY A 36 19.79 -4.30 5.61
CA GLY A 36 21.13 -4.48 6.16
C GLY A 36 21.14 -4.97 7.60
N GLY A 37 20.26 -5.92 7.93
CA GLY A 37 20.26 -6.61 9.24
C GLY A 37 19.30 -6.05 10.27
N LYS A 38 18.33 -5.21 9.89
CA LYS A 38 17.33 -4.71 10.84
C LYS A 38 16.22 -5.72 11.07
N ASP A 39 15.94 -6.00 12.34
CA ASP A 39 14.81 -6.81 12.74
C ASP A 39 13.52 -5.97 12.75
N ILE A 40 12.42 -6.62 12.35
CA ILE A 40 11.07 -6.06 12.34
C ILE A 40 10.11 -7.06 12.99
N SER A 41 9.24 -6.58 13.86
CA SER A 41 8.11 -7.32 14.41
C SER A 41 6.87 -7.01 13.58
N LEU A 42 6.44 -7.98 12.80
CA LEU A 42 5.20 -7.94 12.04
C LEU A 42 4.13 -8.72 12.82
N LYS A 43 2.96 -8.11 13.00
CA LYS A 43 1.79 -8.76 13.59
C LYS A 43 0.56 -8.48 12.75
N VAL A 44 -0.26 -9.48 12.49
CA VAL A 44 -1.56 -9.26 11.83
C VAL A 44 -2.58 -8.87 12.89
N ASP A 45 -3.36 -7.83 12.60
CA ASP A 45 -4.50 -7.41 13.44
C ASP A 45 -5.64 -8.42 13.27
N THR A 46 -6.06 -9.03 14.38
CA THR A 46 -7.16 -10.01 14.40
C THR A 46 -8.46 -9.42 14.95
N GLU A 47 -8.44 -8.16 15.40
CA GLU A 47 -9.59 -7.47 15.98
C GLU A 47 -10.17 -6.45 14.99
N ALA A 48 -9.34 -5.85 14.14
CA ALA A 48 -9.75 -4.87 13.14
C ALA A 48 -9.28 -5.27 11.73
N PHE A 49 -10.24 -5.70 10.91
CA PHE A 49 -10.04 -6.05 9.51
C PHE A 49 -10.36 -4.87 8.57
N LEU A 50 -9.90 -4.98 7.32
CA LEU A 50 -10.35 -4.10 6.25
C LEU A 50 -11.82 -4.38 5.90
N ASN A 51 -12.50 -3.37 5.34
CA ASN A 51 -13.86 -3.54 4.86
C ASN A 51 -13.91 -4.69 3.82
N PRO A 52 -14.84 -5.66 3.95
CA PRO A 52 -14.98 -6.77 2.99
C PRO A 52 -15.24 -6.32 1.55
N GLU A 53 -15.78 -5.12 1.32
CA GLU A 53 -16.01 -4.57 -0.02
C GLU A 53 -14.71 -4.18 -0.76
N VAL A 54 -13.59 -4.08 -0.03
CA VAL A 54 -12.28 -3.83 -0.65
C VAL A 54 -11.86 -5.06 -1.45
N THR A 55 -11.37 -4.84 -2.66
CA THR A 55 -10.90 -5.87 -3.60
C THR A 55 -9.69 -6.62 -3.06
N GLY A 56 -8.85 -5.94 -2.29
CA GLY A 56 -7.77 -6.54 -1.51
C GLY A 56 -6.65 -5.57 -1.19
N GLY A 57 -5.53 -6.15 -0.76
CA GLY A 57 -4.35 -5.42 -0.28
C GLY A 57 -4.34 -5.28 1.24
N ILE A 58 -3.47 -4.40 1.74
CA ILE A 58 -3.16 -4.32 3.17
C ILE A 58 -3.05 -2.87 3.64
N GLU A 59 -3.28 -2.66 4.93
CA GLU A 59 -2.90 -1.43 5.62
C GLU A 59 -1.82 -1.75 6.66
N LEU A 60 -0.79 -0.92 6.73
CA LEU A 60 0.27 -1.05 7.73
C LEU A 60 0.12 0.08 8.76
N LEU A 61 0.19 -0.29 10.03
CA LEU A 61 0.11 0.62 11.15
C LEU A 61 1.41 0.55 11.95
N ALA A 62 2.02 1.71 12.20
CA ALA A 62 3.22 1.83 13.02
C ALA A 62 3.06 2.95 14.05
N GLN A 63 4.00 3.03 15.00
CA GLN A 63 3.96 4.00 16.11
C GLN A 63 2.62 4.05 16.86
N LYS A 64 2.08 2.88 17.23
CA LYS A 64 0.77 2.75 17.91
C LYS A 64 -0.38 3.38 17.10
N GLY A 65 -0.35 3.23 15.78
CA GLY A 65 -1.38 3.73 14.86
C GLY A 65 -1.21 5.18 14.42
N ARG A 66 -0.15 5.88 14.85
CA ARG A 66 0.14 7.25 14.37
C ARG A 66 0.57 7.30 12.91
N ILE A 67 1.22 6.23 12.44
CA ILE A 67 1.60 6.10 11.04
C ILE A 67 0.71 5.03 10.43
N LYS A 68 -0.03 5.40 9.39
CA LYS A 68 -0.88 4.50 8.61
C LYS A 68 -0.44 4.56 7.15
N ILE A 69 -0.12 3.40 6.58
CA ILE A 69 0.20 3.25 5.16
C ILE A 69 -0.90 2.39 4.53
N VAL A 70 -1.64 2.97 3.59
CA VAL A 70 -2.71 2.28 2.87
C VAL A 70 -2.14 1.75 1.56
N ASN A 71 -2.12 0.44 1.40
CA ASN A 71 -1.65 -0.24 0.20
C ASN A 71 -2.72 -1.22 -0.32
N THR A 72 -3.97 -0.77 -0.33
CA THR A 72 -5.09 -1.45 -1.00
C THR A 72 -4.98 -1.27 -2.51
N LEU A 73 -5.61 -2.17 -3.26
CA LEU A 73 -5.61 -2.10 -4.73
C LEU A 73 -6.28 -0.81 -5.23
N GLU A 74 -7.36 -0.41 -4.58
CA GLU A 74 -8.11 0.82 -4.86
C GLU A 74 -7.26 2.06 -4.63
N ALA A 75 -6.55 2.15 -3.50
CA ALA A 75 -5.69 3.28 -3.22
C ALA A 75 -4.56 3.40 -4.25
N ARG A 76 -3.98 2.26 -4.68
CA ARG A 76 -2.98 2.26 -5.74
C ARG A 76 -3.56 2.68 -7.09
N LEU A 77 -4.75 2.17 -7.44
CA LEU A 77 -5.42 2.50 -8.68
C LEU A 77 -5.76 4.00 -8.71
N GLU A 78 -6.28 4.54 -7.62
CA GLU A 78 -6.62 5.96 -7.53
C GLU A 78 -5.39 6.86 -7.65
N LEU A 79 -4.30 6.52 -6.96
CA LEU A 79 -3.03 7.26 -7.06
C LEU A 79 -2.48 7.26 -8.50
N ILE A 80 -2.52 6.12 -9.19
CA ILE A 80 -2.08 6.01 -10.59
C ILE A 80 -3.04 6.76 -11.51
N ALA A 81 -4.35 6.60 -11.32
CA ALA A 81 -5.36 7.26 -12.12
C ALA A 81 -5.18 8.77 -12.06
N GLN A 82 -4.98 9.35 -10.87
CA GLN A 82 -4.73 10.78 -10.69
C GLN A 82 -3.51 11.29 -11.48
N GLN A 83 -2.42 10.51 -11.52
CA GLN A 83 -1.23 10.86 -12.32
C GLN A 83 -1.51 10.77 -13.82
N LEU A 84 -2.37 9.84 -14.24
CA LEU A 84 -2.68 9.58 -15.65
C LEU A 84 -3.91 10.34 -16.17
N ILE A 85 -4.63 11.11 -15.33
CA ILE A 85 -5.80 11.92 -15.74
C ILE A 85 -5.50 12.75 -17.01
N PRO A 86 -4.33 13.43 -17.13
CA PRO A 86 -4.04 14.23 -18.32
C PRO A 86 -3.98 13.38 -19.60
N GLU A 87 -3.39 12.20 -19.52
CA GLU A 87 -3.25 11.26 -20.64
C GLU A 87 -4.60 10.64 -21.01
N ILE A 88 -5.36 10.18 -20.01
CA ILE A 88 -6.71 9.62 -20.18
C ILE A 88 -7.62 10.65 -20.86
N ARG A 89 -7.59 11.92 -20.40
CA ARG A 89 -8.39 13.00 -21.00
C ARG A 89 -8.02 13.25 -22.46
N CYS A 90 -6.73 13.27 -22.77
CA CYS A 90 -6.24 13.41 -24.14
C CYS A 90 -6.63 12.22 -25.03
N ALA A 91 -6.61 10.99 -24.50
CA ALA A 91 -6.99 9.79 -25.24
C ALA A 91 -8.50 9.74 -25.52
N LEU A 92 -9.34 10.15 -24.57
CA LEU A 92 -10.81 10.10 -24.69
C LEU A 92 -11.39 11.27 -25.49
N PHE A 93 -10.87 12.49 -25.29
CA PHE A 93 -11.45 13.71 -25.84
C PHE A 93 -10.56 14.40 -26.89
N GLY A 94 -9.42 13.80 -27.21
CA GLY A 94 -8.41 14.39 -28.08
C GLY A 94 -7.59 15.49 -27.38
N ARG A 95 -6.57 15.99 -28.09
CA ARG A 95 -5.75 17.10 -27.59
C ARG A 95 -6.55 18.40 -27.68
N ASN A 96 -6.45 19.22 -26.63
CA ASN A 96 -7.04 20.57 -26.66
C ASN A 96 -6.36 21.40 -27.76
N PRO A 97 -7.09 21.84 -28.81
CA PRO A 97 -6.52 22.60 -29.92
C PRO A 97 -5.95 23.97 -29.50
N ASN A 98 -6.33 24.48 -28.34
CA ASN A 98 -5.82 25.74 -27.78
C ASN A 98 -4.57 25.56 -26.89
N ARG A 99 -4.13 24.32 -26.63
CA ARG A 99 -2.92 24.06 -25.83
C ARG A 99 -1.68 24.20 -26.72
N LYS A 100 -1.07 25.39 -26.69
CA LYS A 100 0.12 25.73 -27.50
C LYS A 100 1.44 25.14 -26.98
N PHE A 101 1.53 24.81 -25.69
CA PHE A 101 2.75 24.28 -25.07
C PHE A 101 2.44 23.10 -24.15
N ALA A 102 3.33 22.11 -24.14
CA ALA A 102 3.20 20.85 -23.40
C ALA A 102 4.24 20.71 -22.27
N ASP A 103 4.98 21.78 -21.97
CA ASP A 103 5.80 21.93 -20.76
C ASP A 103 4.92 22.12 -19.51
#